data_AF-A0A455SNZ0-F1
#
_entry.id   AF-A0A455SNZ0-F1
#
_cell.length_a   1.000
_cell.length_b   1.000
_cell.length_c   1.000
_cell.angle_alpha   90.00
_cell.angle_beta   90.00
_cell.angle_gamma   90.00
#
_symmetry.space_group_name_H-M   'P 1'
#
loop_
_entity.id
_entity.type
_entity.pdbx_description
1 polymer ?
#
loop_
_entity_poly.entity_id
_entity_poly.type
_entity_poly.pdbx_seq_one_letter_code
_entity_poly.pdbx_strand_id
1 'polypeptide(L)'
;MIYLMLVILGLIGALVAMFSVQNLDQVTLSFFSLQLSLPVGIIFIATFLIGAILLYLVDVAAGKRDKREIARLQKENERLQKRVSEMEKQLAATQLAQQMMQPQAPLSQQQGTIPGQAQRQPMTSMPRLIKPMKN
;
A
#
# COMPACT_ATOMS: atom_id res chain seq x y z
N MET A 1 -13.74 0.12 7.38
CA MET A 1 -14.15 -0.15 8.78
C MET A 1 -15.05 0.94 9.34
N ILE A 2 -14.67 2.22 9.25
CA ILE A 2 -15.51 3.35 9.71
C ILE A 2 -16.94 3.31 9.15
N TYR A 3 -17.11 3.08 7.85
CA TYR A 3 -18.45 3.03 7.23
C TYR A 3 -19.32 1.89 7.77
N LEU A 4 -18.76 0.70 8.00
CA LEU A 4 -19.48 -0.43 8.59
C LEU A 4 -19.93 -0.09 10.02
N MET A 5 -19.02 0.51 10.81
CA MET A 5 -19.30 0.94 12.17
C MET A 5 -20.41 2.01 12.20
N LEU A 6 -20.38 2.99 11.29
CA LEU A 6 -21.41 4.02 11.18
C LEU A 6 -22.76 3.45 10.77
N VAL A 7 -22.80 2.46 9.87
CA VAL A 7 -24.05 1.78 9.49
C VAL A 7 -24.63 1.02 10.68
N ILE A 8 -23.80 0.27 11.42
CA ILE A 8 -24.23 -0.46 12.62
C ILE A 8 -24.72 0.51 13.70
N LEU A 9 -23.96 1.60 13.95
CA LEU A 9 -24.33 2.63 14.90
C LEU A 9 -25.66 3.30 14.50
N GLY A 10 -25.86 3.59 13.21
CA GLY A 10 -27.11 4.14 12.68
C GLY A 10 -28.30 3.20 12.84
N LEU A 11 -28.12 1.90 12.58
CA LEU A 11 -29.14 0.87 12.80
C LEU A 11 -29.55 0.78 14.29
N ILE A 12 -28.56 0.68 15.17
CA ILE A 12 -28.81 0.64 16.62
C ILE A 12 -29.47 1.94 17.08
N GLY A 13 -29.00 3.09 16.60
CA GLY A 13 -29.57 4.39 16.90
C GLY A 13 -31.03 4.52 16.45
N ALA A 14 -31.39 3.99 15.28
CA ALA A 14 -32.76 3.95 14.78
C ALA A 14 -33.65 3.07 15.68
N LEU A 15 -33.16 1.90 16.11
CA LEU A 15 -33.88 1.05 17.05
C LEU A 15 -34.09 1.74 18.40
N VAL A 16 -33.05 2.40 18.93
CA VAL A 16 -33.15 3.18 20.18
C VAL A 16 -34.14 4.33 20.04
N ALA A 17 -34.12 5.05 18.92
CA ALA A 17 -35.07 6.13 18.66
C ALA A 17 -36.51 5.61 18.57
N MET A 18 -36.74 4.52 17.85
CA MET A 18 -38.05 3.86 17.76
C MET A 18 -38.54 3.39 19.13
N PHE A 19 -37.66 2.76 19.91
CA PHE A 19 -37.95 2.38 21.29
C PHE A 19 -38.30 3.58 22.16
N SER A 20 -37.56 4.68 22.02
CA SER A 20 -37.78 5.91 22.77
C SER A 20 -39.11 6.58 22.45
N VAL A 21 -39.54 6.56 21.19
CA VAL A 21 -40.84 7.13 20.78
C VAL A 21 -42.00 6.27 21.27
N GLN A 22 -41.84 4.95 21.26
CA GLN A 22 -42.88 4.02 21.75
C GLN A 22 -42.95 3.95 23.28
N ASN A 23 -41.84 4.20 23.98
CA ASN A 23 -41.73 4.08 25.43
C ASN A 23 -41.45 5.44 26.06
N LEU A 24 -42.48 6.28 26.08
CA LEU A 24 -42.48 7.59 26.74
C LEU A 24 -42.82 7.51 28.24
N ASP A 25 -43.02 6.29 28.75
CA ASP A 25 -43.30 6.04 30.16
C ASP A 25 -42.16 6.56 31.04
N GLN A 26 -42.55 7.31 32.07
CA GLN A 26 -41.62 7.87 33.02
C GLN A 26 -41.11 6.79 33.96
N VAL A 27 -39.78 6.70 34.07
CA VAL A 27 -39.11 5.88 35.07
C VAL A 27 -38.36 6.77 36.02
N THR A 28 -38.58 6.55 37.31
CA THR A 28 -37.89 7.26 38.38
C THR A 28 -36.57 6.57 38.66
N LEU A 29 -35.46 7.30 38.50
CA LEU A 29 -34.14 6.89 38.93
C LEU A 29 -33.85 7.49 40.29
N SER A 30 -33.49 6.63 41.24
CA SER A 30 -33.07 7.04 42.58
C SER A 30 -31.55 7.00 42.66
N PHE A 31 -30.91 8.17 42.67
CA PHE A 31 -29.48 8.36 42.84
C PHE A 31 -29.18 8.88 44.24
N PHE A 32 -28.90 7.99 45.20
CA PHE A 32 -28.55 8.30 46.59
C PHE A 32 -29.60 9.16 47.32
N SER A 33 -29.65 10.47 47.07
CA SER A 33 -30.66 11.43 47.57
C SER A 33 -31.42 12.20 46.47
N LEU A 34 -31.07 12.00 45.19
CA LEU A 34 -31.72 12.64 44.04
C LEU A 34 -32.67 11.65 43.36
N GLN A 35 -33.93 12.06 43.18
CA GLN A 35 -34.91 11.32 42.40
C GLN A 35 -35.14 12.06 41.09
N LEU A 36 -34.89 11.37 39.98
CA LEU A 36 -35.03 11.93 38.64
C LEU A 36 -36.03 11.08 37.86
N SER A 37 -37.20 11.65 37.58
CA SER A 37 -38.22 11.00 36.74
C SER A 37 -38.05 11.48 35.32
N LEU A 38 -37.59 10.59 34.45
CA LEU A 38 -37.43 10.84 33.02
C LEU A 38 -37.99 9.67 32.23
N PRO A 39 -38.50 9.91 31.02
CA PRO A 39 -38.83 8.83 30.10
C PRO A 39 -37.62 7.94 29.85
N VAL A 40 -37.83 6.62 29.85
CA VAL A 40 -36.77 5.62 29.61
C VAL A 40 -36.07 5.88 28.28
N GLY A 41 -36.83 6.30 27.27
CA GLY A 41 -36.30 6.67 25.97
C GLY A 41 -35.18 7.72 26.01
N ILE A 42 -35.32 8.76 26.85
CA ILE A 42 -34.30 9.81 27.00
C ILE A 42 -33.00 9.24 27.57
N ILE A 43 -33.10 8.29 28.50
CA ILE A 43 -31.95 7.64 29.13
C ILE A 43 -31.18 6.81 28.10
N PHE A 44 -31.89 6.05 27.26
CA PHE A 44 -31.27 5.29 26.18
C PHE A 44 -30.62 6.18 25.13
N ILE A 45 -31.27 7.29 24.75
CA ILE A 45 -30.67 8.25 23.82
C ILE A 45 -29.39 8.85 24.41
N ALA A 46 -29.42 9.27 25.68
CA ALA A 46 -28.26 9.85 26.36
C ALA A 46 -27.10 8.86 26.45
N THR A 47 -27.35 7.62 26.88
CA THR A 47 -26.32 6.58 26.98
C THR A 47 -25.77 6.17 25.62
N PHE A 48 -26.63 6.07 24.60
CA PHE A 48 -26.22 5.81 23.22
C PHE A 48 -25.31 6.91 22.68
N LEU A 49 -25.66 8.19 22.89
CA LEU A 49 -24.84 9.34 22.50
C LEU A 49 -23.47 9.31 23.18
N ILE A 50 -23.43 9.03 24.50
CA ILE A 50 -22.16 8.89 25.23
C ILE A 50 -21.32 7.77 24.62
N GLY A 51 -21.92 6.60 24.34
CA GLY A 51 -21.24 5.49 23.69
C GLY A 51 -20.68 5.85 22.31
N ALA A 52 -21.46 6.56 21.48
CA ALA A 52 -21.04 7.02 20.17
C ALA A 52 -19.85 7.99 20.25
N ILE A 53 -19.88 8.93 21.20
CA ILE A 53 -18.79 9.88 21.43
C ILE A 53 -17.52 9.14 21.87
N LEU A 54 -17.62 8.19 22.79
CA LEU A 54 -16.47 7.40 23.24
C LEU A 54 -15.85 6.61 22.10
N LEU A 55 -16.69 5.96 21.28
CA LEU A 55 -16.23 5.19 20.13
C LEU A 55 -15.54 6.07 19.09
N TYR A 56 -16.07 7.27 18.84
CA TYR A 56 -15.43 8.27 17.99
C TYR A 56 -14.06 8.72 18.56
N LEU A 57 -13.98 8.95 19.88
CA LEU A 57 -12.73 9.32 20.54
C LEU A 57 -11.65 8.23 20.39
N VAL A 58 -12.04 6.97 20.54
CA VAL A 58 -11.14 5.81 20.36
C VAL A 58 -10.64 5.73 18.92
N ASP A 59 -11.52 5.92 17.94
CA ASP A 59 -11.15 5.88 16.51
C ASP A 59 -10.19 7.02 16.14
N VAL A 60 -10.46 8.24 16.60
CA VAL A 60 -9.56 9.39 16.42
C VAL A 60 -8.19 9.14 17.07
N ALA A 61 -8.17 8.52 18.25
CA ALA A 61 -6.93 8.17 18.93
C ALA A 61 -6.14 7.08 18.18
N ALA A 62 -6.83 6.07 17.63
CA ALA A 62 -6.23 4.99 16.85
C ALA A 62 -5.59 5.52 15.55
N GLY A 63 -6.30 6.35 14.79
CA GLY A 63 -5.81 6.91 13.52
C GLY A 63 -4.54 7.77 13.65
N LYS A 64 -4.22 8.28 14.85
CA LYS A 64 -2.97 9.02 15.09
C LYS A 64 -1.73 8.13 15.14
N ARG A 65 -1.87 6.86 15.54
CA ARG A 65 -0.75 5.90 15.57
C ARG A 65 -0.38 5.47 14.16
N ASP A 66 -1.39 5.13 13.36
CA ASP A 66 -1.23 4.67 11.98
C ASP A 66 -0.57 5.73 11.09
N LYS A 67 -0.92 7.00 11.26
CA LYS A 67 -0.30 8.10 10.50
C LYS A 67 1.20 8.25 10.75
N ARG A 68 1.67 8.00 11.98
CA ARG A 68 3.10 8.05 12.30
C ARG A 68 3.85 6.89 11.65
N GLU A 69 3.23 5.72 11.64
CA GLU A 69 3.82 4.51 11.06
C GLU A 69 3.89 4.62 9.53
N ILE A 70 2.83 5.13 8.88
CA ILE A 70 2.83 5.45 7.45
C ILE A 70 3.93 6.45 7.10
N ALA A 71 4.09 7.54 7.86
CA ALA A 71 5.13 8.54 7.61
C ALA A 71 6.55 7.95 7.78
N ARG A 72 6.74 7.04 8.74
CA ARG A 72 8.02 6.34 8.94
C ARG A 72 8.31 5.40 7.78
N LEU A 73 7.33 4.60 7.36
CA LEU A 73 7.44 3.66 6.26
C LEU A 73 7.71 4.39 4.93
N GLN A 74 7.05 5.53 4.68
CA GLN A 74 7.32 6.36 3.51
C GLN A 74 8.75 6.91 3.49
N LYS A 75 9.26 7.44 4.62
CA LYS A 75 10.65 7.90 4.72
C LYS A 75 11.66 6.78 4.51
N GLU A 76 11.37 5.59 5.01
CA GLU A 76 12.23 4.43 4.82
C GLU A 76 12.25 3.96 3.37
N ASN A 77 11.10 3.96 2.71
CA ASN A 77 10.99 3.64 1.28
C ASN A 77 11.77 4.65 0.43
N GLU A 78 11.65 5.94 0.72
CA GLU A 78 12.38 7.00 0.02
C GLU A 78 13.91 6.88 0.22
N ARG A 79 14.35 6.55 1.44
CA ARG A 79 15.77 6.27 1.75
C ARG A 79 16.29 5.05 0.99
N LEU A 80 15.49 3.98 0.93
CA LEU A 80 15.85 2.76 0.21
C LEU A 80 15.93 3.01 -1.30
N GLN A 81 14.96 3.73 -1.88
CA GLN A 81 14.99 4.13 -3.29
C GLN A 81 16.21 4.98 -3.63
N LYS A 82 16.60 5.93 -2.78
CA LYS A 82 17.83 6.72 -2.97
C LYS A 82 19.08 5.84 -2.98
N ARG A 83 19.19 4.90 -2.04
CA ARG A 83 20.32 3.94 -1.99
C ARG A 83 20.39 3.06 -3.23
N VAL A 84 19.25 2.56 -3.72
CA VAL A 84 19.21 1.76 -4.95
C VAL A 84 19.68 2.61 -6.14
N SER A 85 19.17 3.84 -6.29
CA SER A 85 19.59 4.74 -7.37
C SER A 85 21.08 5.10 -7.30
N GLU A 86 21.64 5.31 -6.11
CA GLU A 86 23.07 5.54 -5.92
C GLU A 86 23.91 4.32 -6.31
N MET A 87 23.46 3.11 -5.96
CA MET A 87 24.12 1.87 -6.31
C MET A 87 24.08 1.61 -7.82
N GLU A 88 22.94 1.87 -8.47
CA GLU A 88 22.80 1.80 -9.93
C GLU A 88 23.73 2.78 -10.65
N LYS A 89 23.86 4.02 -10.14
CA LYS A 89 24.80 5.00 -10.68
C LYS A 89 26.26 4.56 -10.53
N GLN A 90 26.61 3.97 -9.39
CA GLN A 90 27.95 3.43 -9.16
C GLN A 90 28.24 2.26 -10.11
N LEU A 91 27.31 1.32 -10.27
CA LEU A 91 27.43 0.21 -11.21
C LEU A 91 27.60 0.71 -12.66
N ALA A 92 26.80 1.71 -13.06
CA ALA A 92 26.92 2.32 -14.39
C ALA A 92 28.27 3.01 -14.59
N ALA A 93 28.77 3.76 -13.58
CA ALA A 93 30.08 4.41 -13.63
C ALA A 93 31.23 3.39 -13.70
N THR A 94 31.14 2.30 -12.94
CA THR A 94 32.12 1.20 -12.98
C THR A 94 32.12 0.49 -14.34
N GLN A 95 30.95 0.25 -14.93
CA GLN A 95 30.83 -0.34 -16.27
C GLN A 95 31.42 0.58 -17.35
N LEU A 96 31.19 1.89 -17.26
CA LEU A 96 31.76 2.87 -18.18
C LEU A 96 33.30 2.90 -18.08
N ALA A 97 33.83 2.89 -16.85
CA ALA A 97 35.27 2.84 -16.61
C ALA A 97 35.92 1.54 -17.13
N GLN A 98 35.23 0.40 -17.00
CA GLN A 98 35.68 -0.87 -17.56
C GLN A 98 35.68 -0.88 -19.10
N GLN A 99 34.72 -0.21 -19.74
CA GLN A 99 34.70 -0.06 -21.20
C GLN A 99 35.83 0.86 -21.70
N MET A 100 36.19 1.90 -20.94
CA MET A 100 37.31 2.79 -21.27
C MET A 100 38.70 2.17 -21.01
N MET A 101 38.79 1.13 -20.17
CA MET A 101 40.03 0.37 -19.92
C MET A 101 40.21 -0.85 -20.83
N GLN A 102 39.31 -1.10 -21.80
CA GLN A 102 39.57 -2.10 -22.83
C GLN A 102 40.73 -1.62 -23.73
N PRO A 103 41.85 -2.36 -23.82
CA PRO A 103 42.94 -2.00 -24.71
C PRO A 103 42.43 -1.99 -26.15
N GLN A 104 42.48 -0.83 -26.81
CA GLN A 104 42.39 -0.77 -28.26
C GLN A 104 43.56 -1.60 -28.81
N ALA A 105 43.24 -2.80 -29.31
CA ALA A 105 44.21 -3.61 -30.02
C ALA A 105 44.73 -2.80 -31.22
N PRO A 106 46.05 -2.61 -31.37
CA PRO A 106 46.58 -1.91 -32.53
C PRO A 106 46.30 -2.71 -33.79
N LEU A 107 45.75 -2.04 -34.81
CA LEU A 107 45.69 -2.51 -36.19
C LEU A 107 47.12 -2.63 -36.74
N SER A 108 47.79 -3.74 -36.40
CA SER A 108 49.10 -4.10 -36.91
C SER A 108 48.96 -4.87 -38.23
N GLN A 109 49.19 -4.14 -39.32
CA GLN A 109 49.81 -4.60 -40.56
C GLN A 109 49.13 -5.73 -41.34
N GLN A 110 48.18 -5.32 -42.18
CA GLN A 110 47.79 -6.07 -43.37
C GLN A 110 48.83 -5.82 -44.48
N GLN A 111 49.94 -6.54 -44.46
CA GLN A 111 50.84 -6.64 -45.62
C GLN A 111 51.45 -8.04 -45.69
N GLY A 112 50.97 -8.81 -46.67
CA GLY A 112 51.34 -10.21 -46.87
C GLY A 112 50.49 -10.84 -47.96
N THR A 113 50.83 -10.51 -49.21
CA THR A 113 50.44 -11.22 -50.42
C THR A 113 50.64 -12.73 -50.30
N ILE A 114 49.65 -13.53 -50.73
CA ILE A 114 49.73 -14.53 -51.84
C ILE A 114 48.37 -15.30 -51.89
N PRO A 115 47.73 -15.42 -53.07
CA PRO A 115 46.47 -16.14 -53.26
C PRO A 115 46.72 -17.64 -53.47
N GLY A 116 46.15 -18.47 -52.60
CA GLY A 116 46.43 -19.91 -52.60
C GLY A 116 45.27 -20.75 -52.09
N GLN A 117 44.30 -20.97 -52.98
CA GLN A 117 43.56 -22.22 -53.19
C GLN A 117 42.70 -22.83 -52.07
N ALA A 118 41.50 -23.23 -52.53
CA ALA A 118 40.69 -24.34 -52.03
C ALA A 118 39.94 -24.05 -50.71
N GLN A 119 38.69 -24.44 -50.48
CA GLN A 119 37.87 -25.47 -51.09
C GLN A 119 36.46 -25.32 -50.47
N ARG A 120 35.43 -25.26 -51.33
CA ARG A 120 34.04 -25.73 -51.10
C ARG A 120 33.21 -25.11 -49.96
N GLN A 121 32.25 -24.27 -50.34
CA GLN A 121 30.90 -24.41 -49.79
C GLN A 121 30.12 -25.42 -50.64
N PRO A 122 29.28 -26.25 -50.02
CA PRO A 122 27.90 -26.29 -50.48
C PRO A 122 26.94 -25.95 -49.34
N MET A 123 25.97 -25.12 -49.70
CA MET A 123 24.79 -24.82 -48.88
C MET A 123 23.99 -26.10 -48.63
N THR A 124 23.48 -26.26 -47.41
CA THR A 124 22.24 -27.03 -47.20
C THR A 124 21.50 -26.59 -45.94
N SER A 125 20.21 -26.28 -46.16
CA SER A 125 19.05 -26.33 -45.26
C SER A 125 18.93 -25.34 -44.07
N MET A 126 18.14 -24.29 -44.31
CA MET A 126 17.10 -23.74 -43.40
C MET A 126 16.16 -24.86 -42.86
N PRO A 127 15.30 -24.68 -41.81
CA PRO A 127 14.57 -23.46 -41.43
C PRO A 127 14.36 -23.17 -39.92
N ARG A 128 13.89 -21.94 -39.64
CA ARG A 128 13.38 -21.44 -38.36
C ARG A 128 12.28 -22.33 -37.78
N LEU A 129 12.38 -22.69 -36.50
CA LEU A 129 11.21 -23.08 -35.69
C LEU A 129 10.87 -21.94 -34.73
N ILE A 130 9.88 -21.17 -35.15
CA ILE A 130 9.13 -20.22 -34.32
C ILE A 130 8.19 -21.07 -33.47
N LYS A 131 8.18 -20.89 -32.14
CA LYS A 131 7.07 -21.36 -31.31
C LYS A 131 6.53 -20.20 -30.47
N PRO A 132 5.36 -19.63 -30.83
CA PRO A 132 4.61 -18.76 -29.94
C PRO A 132 3.49 -19.53 -29.22
N MET A 133 3.20 -19.07 -27.99
CA MET A 133 1.98 -19.18 -27.20
C MET A 133 1.43 -20.57 -26.82
N LYS A 134 1.11 -20.72 -25.52
CA LYS A 134 -0.30 -20.85 -25.11
C LYS A 134 -0.49 -20.49 -23.62
N ASN A 135 -1.57 -19.71 -23.42
CA ASN A 135 -2.39 -19.37 -22.25
C ASN A 135 -2.01 -19.90 -20.87
#